data_AF-A0A146K433-F1
#
_entry.id   AF-A0A146K433-F1
#
_cell.length_a   1.000
_cell.length_b   1.000
_cell.length_c   1.000
_cell.angle_alpha   90.00
_cell.angle_beta   90.00
_cell.angle_gamma   90.00
#
_symmetry.space_group_name_H-M   'P 1'
#
loop_
_entity.id
_entity.type
_entity.pdbx_description
1 polymer ?
#
loop_
_entity_poly.entity_id
_entity_poly.type
_entity_poly.pdbx_seq_one_letter_code
_entity_poly.pdbx_strand_id
1 'polypeptide(L)'
;FGKNKIEDFKQVFMNFAHPSVQIIDSEPCKIHKAANGAEFTDWDFLKMNGNPTIGEIEQLVKEQYGATLDGVVMDSHSIYMSFIDGAQKLGERVRDILKKQQIKADGTLFISLIPEEEDTDLPSLILK
;
A
#
# COMPACT_ATOMS: atom_id res chain seq x y z
N PHE A 1 10.48 -18.34 -21.19
CA PHE A 1 9.68 -17.79 -22.30
C PHE A 1 8.23 -17.75 -21.84
N GLY A 2 7.86 -16.67 -21.15
CA GLY A 2 6.49 -16.44 -20.66
C GLY A 2 5.87 -15.31 -21.47
N LYS A 3 4.54 -15.25 -21.50
CA LYS A 3 3.77 -14.12 -22.03
C LYS A 3 4.22 -12.86 -21.30
N ASN A 4 5.03 -12.04 -21.98
CA ASN A 4 5.61 -10.82 -21.40
C ASN A 4 4.80 -9.58 -21.78
N LYS A 5 3.82 -9.72 -22.68
CA LYS A 5 3.00 -8.61 -23.14
C LYS A 5 1.55 -8.84 -22.75
N ILE A 6 0.85 -7.76 -22.41
CA ILE A 6 -0.52 -7.83 -21.92
C ILE A 6 -1.49 -8.36 -22.96
N GLU A 7 -1.22 -8.14 -24.24
CA GLU A 7 -2.08 -8.56 -25.35
C GLU A 7 -2.13 -10.09 -25.50
N ASP A 8 -1.16 -10.81 -24.93
CA ASP A 8 -1.13 -12.26 -24.88
C ASP A 8 -2.17 -12.83 -23.89
N PHE A 9 -2.78 -11.99 -23.04
CA PHE A 9 -3.77 -12.36 -22.04
C PHE A 9 -5.18 -11.92 -22.46
N LYS A 10 -6.14 -12.83 -22.38
CA LYS A 10 -7.54 -12.59 -22.73
C LYS A 10 -8.45 -12.92 -21.55
N GLN A 11 -9.41 -12.04 -21.28
CA GLN A 11 -10.53 -12.32 -20.40
C GLN A 11 -11.68 -12.89 -21.23
N VAL A 12 -12.30 -13.96 -20.77
CA VAL A 12 -13.36 -14.67 -21.52
C VAL A 12 -14.61 -14.77 -20.66
N PHE A 13 -15.71 -14.22 -21.15
CA PHE A 13 -17.03 -14.29 -20.52
C PHE A 13 -17.93 -15.18 -21.38
N MET A 14 -18.54 -16.19 -20.76
CA MET A 14 -19.37 -17.17 -21.46
C MET A 14 -20.73 -17.27 -20.78
N ASN A 15 -21.78 -17.25 -21.58
CA ASN A 15 -23.12 -17.64 -21.17
C ASN A 15 -23.56 -18.81 -22.05
N PHE A 16 -23.90 -19.95 -21.45
CA PHE A 16 -24.34 -21.13 -22.19
C PHE A 16 -25.87 -21.21 -22.34
N ALA A 17 -26.61 -20.49 -21.49
CA ALA A 17 -28.06 -20.34 -21.64
C ALA A 17 -28.41 -19.39 -22.79
N HIS A 18 -27.55 -18.39 -23.04
CA HIS A 18 -27.57 -17.56 -24.25
C HIS A 18 -26.24 -17.72 -24.97
N PRO A 19 -26.15 -18.50 -26.08
CA PRO A 19 -24.89 -18.99 -26.66
C PRO A 19 -24.01 -17.85 -27.14
N SER A 20 -23.25 -17.30 -26.20
CA SER A 20 -22.49 -16.08 -26.36
C SER A 20 -21.15 -16.25 -25.67
N VAL A 21 -20.12 -15.81 -26.38
CA VAL A 21 -18.74 -15.76 -25.93
C VAL A 21 -18.24 -14.35 -26.21
N GLN A 22 -17.77 -13.68 -25.17
CA GLN A 22 -17.14 -12.37 -25.29
C GLN A 22 -15.68 -12.52 -24.83
N ILE A 23 -14.77 -12.05 -25.68
CA ILE A 23 -13.33 -12.06 -25.41
C ILE A 23 -12.90 -10.60 -25.37
N ILE A 24 -12.28 -10.21 -24.26
CA ILE A 24 -11.83 -8.85 -24.01
C ILE A 24 -10.33 -8.89 -23.70
N ASP A 25 -9.61 -7.87 -24.15
CA ASP A 25 -8.20 -7.69 -23.81
C ASP A 25 -8.04 -7.40 -22.32
N SER A 26 -6.94 -7.85 -21.74
CA SER A 26 -6.66 -7.54 -20.33
C SER A 26 -6.28 -6.06 -20.19
N GLU A 27 -6.80 -5.39 -19.16
CA GLU A 27 -6.48 -3.99 -18.89
C GLU A 27 -5.12 -3.84 -18.23
N PRO A 28 -4.32 -2.81 -18.60
CA PRO A 28 -3.05 -2.54 -17.93
C PRO A 28 -3.29 -2.18 -16.46
N CYS A 29 -2.28 -2.41 -15.62
CA CYS A 29 -2.31 -1.97 -14.23
C CYS A 29 -2.45 -0.45 -14.16
N LYS A 30 -3.21 0.04 -13.17
CA LYS A 30 -3.32 1.46 -12.90
C LYS A 30 -1.94 2.00 -12.48
N ILE A 31 -1.58 3.14 -13.05
CA ILE A 31 -0.40 3.91 -12.63
C ILE A 31 -0.87 4.97 -11.65
N HIS A 32 -0.28 4.94 -10.47
CA HIS A 32 -0.48 5.90 -9.40
C HIS A 32 0.64 6.93 -9.40
N LYS A 33 0.36 8.11 -8.86
CA LYS A 33 1.33 9.20 -8.74
C LYS A 33 1.45 9.63 -7.30
N ALA A 34 2.69 9.69 -6.83
CA ALA A 34 3.03 10.27 -5.55
C ALA A 34 3.25 11.79 -5.66
N ALA A 35 3.40 12.46 -4.52
CA ALA A 35 3.55 13.91 -4.42
C ALA A 35 4.76 14.45 -5.20
N ASN A 36 5.88 13.73 -5.22
CA ASN A 36 7.06 14.10 -6.02
C ASN A 36 6.99 13.70 -7.51
N GLY A 37 5.85 13.16 -7.96
CA GLY A 37 5.67 12.67 -9.32
C GLY A 37 6.23 11.28 -9.60
N ALA A 38 6.75 10.57 -8.58
CA ALA A 38 7.11 9.17 -8.73
C ALA A 38 5.87 8.33 -9.08
N GLU A 39 6.05 7.42 -10.03
CA GLU A 39 4.99 6.54 -10.51
C GLU A 39 5.16 5.13 -9.93
N PHE A 40 4.04 4.51 -9.58
CA PHE A 40 4.01 3.14 -9.07
C PHE A 40 2.67 2.46 -9.42
N THR A 41 2.58 1.15 -9.20
CA THR A 41 1.40 0.33 -9.47
C THR A 41 0.95 -0.38 -8.19
N ASP A 42 -0.23 -1.00 -8.20
CA ASP A 42 -0.72 -1.83 -7.08
C ASP A 42 0.21 -3.00 -6.70
N TRP A 43 1.18 -3.34 -7.56
CA TRP A 43 2.15 -4.41 -7.35
C TRP A 43 3.45 -3.92 -6.69
N ASP A 44 3.63 -2.61 -6.60
CA ASP A 44 4.80 -2.00 -5.98
C ASP A 44 4.57 -1.83 -4.48
N PHE A 45 5.60 -2.15 -3.69
CA PHE A 45 5.55 -2.09 -2.24
C PHE A 45 6.77 -1.39 -1.69
N LEU A 46 6.55 -0.51 -0.71
CA LEU A 46 7.60 -0.10 0.21
C LEU A 46 8.02 -1.30 1.05
N LYS A 47 9.32 -1.42 1.33
CA LYS A 47 9.87 -2.56 2.10
C LYS A 47 10.71 -2.05 3.25
N MET A 48 10.35 -2.45 4.46
CA MET A 48 11.15 -2.24 5.65
C MET A 48 11.34 -3.56 6.40
N ASN A 49 12.43 -3.67 7.14
CA ASN A 49 12.72 -4.83 7.97
C ASN A 49 12.72 -4.45 9.46
N GLY A 50 12.33 -5.38 10.31
CA GLY A 50 12.41 -5.25 11.77
C GLY A 50 11.16 -4.64 12.39
N ASN A 51 11.36 -3.63 13.24
CA ASN A 51 10.29 -2.99 14.00
C ASN A 51 10.51 -1.46 14.01
N PRO A 52 10.28 -0.79 12.86
CA PRO A 52 10.58 0.62 12.74
C PRO A 52 9.64 1.47 13.60
N THR A 53 10.09 2.68 13.90
CA THR A 53 9.21 3.71 14.47
C THR A 53 8.31 4.28 13.38
N ILE A 54 7.20 4.92 13.79
CA ILE A 54 6.35 5.64 12.85
C ILE A 54 7.14 6.78 12.17
N GLY A 55 8.02 7.47 12.89
CA GLY A 55 8.88 8.51 12.32
C GLY A 55 9.86 7.99 11.28
N GLU A 56 10.38 6.76 11.43
CA GLU A 56 11.21 6.13 10.40
C GLU A 56 10.41 5.82 9.12
N ILE A 57 9.12 5.47 9.25
CA ILE A 57 8.21 5.28 8.12
C ILE A 57 7.92 6.62 7.45
N GLU A 58 7.59 7.65 8.23
CA GLU A 58 7.35 9.02 7.74
C GLU A 58 8.56 9.54 6.95
N GLN A 59 9.76 9.39 7.50
CA GLN A 59 10.99 9.80 6.82
C GLN A 59 11.18 9.06 5.49
N LEU A 60 10.95 7.74 5.47
CA LEU A 60 11.07 6.95 4.25
C LEU A 60 10.09 7.40 3.16
N VAL A 61 8.83 7.66 3.53
CA VAL A 61 7.79 8.14 2.62
C VAL A 61 8.17 9.51 2.07
N LYS A 62 8.62 10.42 2.93
CA LYS A 62 9.06 11.75 2.52
C LYS A 62 10.26 11.71 1.57
N GLU A 63 11.24 10.85 1.83
CA GLU A 63 12.43 10.71 1.00
C GLU A 63 12.13 10.09 -0.38
N GLN A 64 11.30 9.04 -0.44
CA GLN A 64 11.04 8.33 -1.69
C GLN A 64 9.92 8.94 -2.53
N TYR A 65 8.90 9.49 -1.88
CA TYR A 65 7.66 9.91 -2.52
C TYR A 65 7.35 11.40 -2.31
N GLY A 66 8.12 12.11 -1.49
CA GLY A 66 7.94 13.54 -1.24
C GLY A 66 6.64 13.90 -0.52
N ALA A 67 5.92 12.90 0.00
CA ALA A 67 4.62 13.06 0.64
C ALA A 67 4.77 13.14 2.16
N THR A 68 3.78 13.77 2.80
CA THR A 68 3.64 13.85 4.25
C THR A 68 2.72 12.74 4.71
N LEU A 69 3.12 12.03 5.77
CA LEU A 69 2.37 10.87 6.25
C LEU A 69 1.27 11.30 7.22
N ASP A 70 0.01 11.21 6.79
CA ASP A 70 -1.13 11.49 7.64
C ASP A 70 -1.53 10.28 8.50
N GLY A 71 -1.35 9.06 7.98
CA GLY A 71 -1.82 7.87 8.67
C GLY A 71 -1.07 6.58 8.35
N VAL A 72 -1.05 5.69 9.34
CA VAL A 72 -0.52 4.32 9.24
C VAL A 72 -1.60 3.37 9.76
N VAL A 73 -2.05 2.47 8.90
CA VAL A 73 -3.16 1.56 9.19
C VAL A 73 -2.78 0.14 8.79
N MET A 74 -3.18 -0.84 9.60
CA MET A 74 -3.09 -2.25 9.26
C MET A 74 -4.48 -2.86 9.36
N ASP A 75 -5.01 -3.38 8.25
CA ASP A 75 -6.39 -3.83 8.13
C ASP A 75 -7.38 -2.77 8.64
N SER A 76 -8.15 -3.08 9.69
CA SER A 76 -9.08 -2.16 10.34
C SER A 76 -8.49 -1.40 11.53
N HIS A 77 -7.18 -1.51 11.78
CA HIS A 77 -6.52 -1.00 12.98
C HIS A 77 -5.64 0.21 12.67
N SER A 78 -5.99 1.35 13.27
CA SER A 78 -5.15 2.55 13.23
C SER A 78 -3.93 2.38 14.13
N ILE A 79 -2.75 2.43 13.52
CA ILE A 79 -1.46 2.47 14.23
C ILE A 79 -1.10 3.91 14.54
N TYR A 80 -1.31 4.82 13.58
CA TYR A 80 -1.05 6.25 13.70
C TYR A 80 -2.02 7.06 12.85
N MET A 81 -2.52 8.18 13.38
CA MET A 81 -3.13 9.27 12.59
C MET A 81 -2.61 10.62 13.10
N SER A 82 -2.15 11.49 12.20
CA SER A 82 -1.51 12.76 12.53
C SER A 82 -2.41 13.68 13.37
N PHE A 83 -3.71 13.70 13.06
CA PHE A 83 -4.71 14.53 13.72
C PHE A 83 -5.16 14.02 15.10
N ILE A 84 -4.84 12.77 15.47
CA ILE A 84 -5.20 12.17 16.78
C ILE A 84 -3.98 12.07 17.69
N ASP A 85 -2.90 11.52 17.16
CA ASP A 85 -1.85 10.90 17.97
C ASP A 85 -0.69 11.84 18.32
N GLY A 86 -0.54 12.95 17.59
CA GLY A 86 0.49 13.96 17.81
C GLY A 86 1.92 13.44 17.66
N ALA A 87 2.90 14.35 17.78
CA ALA A 87 4.31 14.05 17.51
C ALA A 87 4.94 13.01 18.46
N GLN A 88 4.35 12.77 19.64
CA GLN A 88 4.91 11.82 20.62
C GLN A 88 4.86 10.38 20.11
N LYS A 89 3.83 10.03 19.33
CA LYS A 89 3.64 8.67 18.81
C LYS A 89 4.62 8.35 17.67
N LEU A 90 5.24 9.35 17.05
CA LEU A 90 6.27 9.15 16.02
C LEU A 90 7.46 8.33 16.53
N GLY A 91 7.75 8.40 17.84
CA GLY A 91 8.81 7.61 18.47
C GLY A 91 8.41 6.16 18.80
N GLU A 92 7.13 5.81 18.70
CA GLU A 92 6.66 4.45 18.98
C GLU A 92 6.90 3.52 17.80
N ARG A 93 7.22 2.25 18.13
CA ARG A 93 7.45 1.21 17.14
C ARG A 93 6.17 0.50 16.75
N VAL A 94 6.01 0.20 15.47
CA VAL A 94 4.78 -0.37 14.91
C VAL A 94 4.33 -1.65 15.64
N ARG A 95 5.23 -2.63 15.80
CA ARG A 95 4.87 -3.91 16.43
C ARG A 95 4.58 -3.76 17.92
N ASP A 96 5.12 -2.73 18.57
CA ASP A 96 4.85 -2.49 19.99
C ASP A 96 3.47 -1.86 20.18
N ILE A 97 3.05 -0.97 19.28
CA ILE A 97 1.68 -0.43 19.22
C ILE A 97 0.68 -1.57 18.99
N LEU A 98 0.94 -2.43 18.00
CA LEU A 98 0.06 -3.56 17.69
C LEU A 98 -0.08 -4.52 18.89
N LYS A 99 1.03 -4.81 19.60
CA LYS A 99 0.99 -5.61 20.83
C LYS A 99 0.16 -4.95 21.94
N LYS A 100 0.29 -3.62 22.14
CA LYS A 100 -0.55 -2.88 23.11
C LYS A 100 -2.03 -2.98 22.77
N GLN A 101 -2.36 -2.98 21.47
CA GLN A 101 -3.72 -3.17 20.96
C GLN A 101 -4.17 -4.65 20.96
N GLN A 102 -3.34 -5.58 21.46
CA GLN A 102 -3.59 -7.03 21.47
C GLN A 102 -3.75 -7.62 20.05
N ILE A 103 -3.13 -6.99 19.06
CA ILE A 103 -3.13 -7.45 17.67
C ILE A 103 -1.88 -8.29 17.43
N LYS A 104 -2.05 -9.35 16.63
CA LYS A 104 -0.96 -10.22 16.21
C LYS A 104 0.06 -9.42 15.38
N ALA A 105 1.33 -9.42 15.81
CA ALA A 105 2.38 -8.56 15.26
C ALA A 105 3.65 -9.33 14.86
N ASP A 106 3.57 -10.65 14.68
CA ASP A 106 4.63 -11.53 14.18
C ASP A 106 4.54 -11.72 12.65
N GLY A 107 5.68 -12.03 12.04
CA GLY A 107 5.79 -12.26 10.60
C GLY A 107 5.74 -10.98 9.78
N THR A 108 5.36 -11.13 8.50
CA THR A 108 5.24 -10.03 7.55
C THR A 108 3.91 -9.30 7.73
N LEU A 109 3.98 -7.98 7.88
CA LEU A 109 2.82 -7.10 8.01
C LEU A 109 2.64 -6.30 6.72
N PHE A 110 1.39 -6.13 6.30
CA PHE A 110 1.00 -5.27 5.19
C PHE A 110 0.32 -4.03 5.78
N ILE A 111 0.91 -2.87 5.52
CA ILE A 111 0.54 -1.61 6.15
C ILE A 111 0.12 -0.64 5.05
N SER A 112 -1.09 -0.10 5.18
CA SER A 112 -1.58 0.99 4.35
C SER A 112 -1.08 2.32 4.89
N LEU A 113 -0.58 3.16 3.99
CA LEU A 113 -0.08 4.49 4.28
C LEU A 113 -1.05 5.51 3.71
N ILE A 114 -1.38 6.53 4.49
CA ILE A 114 -2.31 7.59 4.12
C ILE A 114 -1.49 8.88 3.98
N PRO A 115 -1.42 9.49 2.79
CA PRO A 115 -0.78 10.78 2.61
C PRO A 115 -1.67 11.92 3.10
N GLU A 116 -1.07 13.04 3.48
CA GLU A 116 -1.78 14.29 3.82
C GLU A 116 -2.21 15.04 2.56
N GLU A 117 -1.43 14.98 1.49
CA GLU A 117 -1.70 15.69 0.25
C GLU A 117 -2.92 15.10 -0.50
N GLU A 118 -3.85 15.95 -0.93
CA GLU A 118 -4.95 15.56 -1.80
C GLU A 118 -4.44 15.03 -3.15
N ASP A 119 -5.16 14.07 -3.74
CA ASP A 119 -4.84 13.41 -5.02
C ASP A 119 -3.45 12.74 -5.09
N THR A 120 -2.84 12.47 -3.93
CA THR A 120 -1.60 11.69 -3.82
C THR A 120 -1.91 10.28 -3.36
N ASP A 121 -1.30 9.29 -4.02
CA ASP A 121 -1.35 7.91 -3.57
C ASP A 121 0.02 7.49 -3.01
N LEU A 122 0.00 6.54 -2.07
CA LEU A 122 1.21 5.88 -1.56
C LEU A 122 1.09 4.36 -1.74
N PRO A 123 2.20 3.66 -2.06
CA PRO A 123 2.19 2.21 -2.08
C PRO A 123 2.05 1.66 -0.66
N SER A 124 1.54 0.44 -0.56
CA SER A 124 1.52 -0.26 0.73
C SER A 124 2.94 -0.59 1.19
N LEU A 125 3.14 -0.57 2.51
CA LEU A 125 4.38 -0.96 3.16
C LEU A 125 4.32 -2.43 3.57
N ILE A 126 5.29 -3.21 3.10
CA ILE A 126 5.60 -4.55 3.60
C ILE A 126 6.65 -4.42 4.69
N LEU A 127 6.28 -4.75 5.92
CA LEU A 127 7.18 -4.80 7.06
C LEU A 127 7.52 -6.26 7.40
N LYS A 128 8.78 -6.65 7.24
CA LYS A 128 9.27 -8.01 7.52
C LYS A 128 9.84 -8.17 8.91
#